data_AF-A0A0C5VM30-F1
#
_entry.id   AF-A0A0C5VM30-F1
#
_cell.length_a   1.000
_cell.length_b   1.000
_cell.length_c   1.000
_cell.angle_alpha   90.00
_cell.angle_beta   90.00
_cell.angle_gamma   90.00
#
_symmetry.space_group_name_H-M   'P 1'
#
loop_
_entity.id
_entity.type
_entity.pdbx_description
1 polymer ?
#
loop_
_entity_poly.entity_id
_entity_poly.type
_entity_poly.pdbx_seq_one_letter_code
_entity_poly.pdbx_strand_id
1 'polypeptide(L)' 'MLSSGIAKLILWVTVSAVLYHFVAGIKHLFMDMGIGESKESGPKMAIGVVAISAVLIVLAGVWIWA' A
#
# COMPACT_ATOMS: atom_id res chain seq x y z
N MET A 1 -14.12 -7.41 -18.56
CA MET A 1 -13.26 -6.47 -17.80
C MET A 1 -13.55 -5.05 -18.26
N LEU A 2 -13.18 -4.02 -17.49
CA LEU A 2 -13.38 -2.62 -17.87
C LEU A 2 -12.68 -2.32 -19.21
N SER A 3 -13.44 -1.95 -20.25
CA SER A 3 -12.88 -1.61 -21.56
C SER A 3 -12.32 -0.19 -21.63
N SER A 4 -12.78 0.69 -20.74
CA SER A 4 -12.35 2.08 -20.68
C SER A 4 -11.04 2.21 -19.91
N GLY A 5 -10.01 2.79 -20.55
CA GLY A 5 -8.73 3.09 -19.91
C GLY A 5 -8.87 4.05 -18.72
N ILE A 6 -9.80 5.00 -18.79
CA ILE A 6 -10.11 5.92 -17.67
C ILE A 6 -10.69 5.15 -16.49
N ALA A 7 -11.62 4.22 -16.74
CA ALA A 7 -12.19 3.41 -15.68
C ALA A 7 -11.14 2.49 -15.01
N LYS A 8 -10.23 1.90 -15.80
CA LYS A 8 -9.09 1.14 -15.27
C LYS A 8 -8.17 2.02 -14.42
N LEU A 9 -7.89 3.25 -14.84
CA LEU A 9 -7.08 4.20 -14.09
C LEU A 9 -7.71 4.59 -12.74
N ILE A 10 -9.01 4.90 -12.74
CA ILE A 10 -9.75 5.20 -11.50
C ILE A 10 -9.69 4.00 -10.55
N LEU A 11 -9.98 2.80 -11.06
CA LEU A 11 -9.91 1.57 -10.27
C LEU A 11 -8.51 1.38 -9.66
N TRP A 12 -7.46 1.57 -10.44
CA TRP A 12 -6.09 1.41 -9.97
C TRP A 12 -5.70 2.42 -8.90
N VAL A 13 -6.07 3.69 -9.04
CA VAL A 13 -5.83 4.70 -8.01
C VAL A 13 -6.57 4.36 -6.72
N THR A 14 -7.82 3.94 -6.81
CA THR A 14 -8.61 3.50 -5.64
C THR A 14 -7.98 2.29 -4.95
N VAL A 15 -7.63 1.24 -5.71
CA VAL A 15 -6.96 0.05 -5.18
C VAL A 15 -5.61 0.42 -4.57
N SER A 16 -4.87 1.34 -5.18
CA SER A 16 -3.58 1.79 -4.65
C SER A 16 -3.70 2.47 -3.29
N ALA A 17 -4.71 3.33 -3.12
CA ALA A 17 -4.99 3.97 -1.83
C ALA A 17 -5.35 2.93 -0.76
N VAL A 18 -6.16 1.93 -1.09
CA VAL A 18 -6.53 0.83 -0.18
C VAL A 18 -5.31 -0.02 0.19
N LEU A 19 -4.46 -0.37 -0.78
CA LEU A 19 -3.25 -1.16 -0.53
C LEU A 19 -2.28 -0.42 0.39
N TYR A 20 -2.03 0.87 0.14
CA TYR A 20 -1.20 1.68 1.03
C TYR A 20 -1.79 1.74 2.45
N HIS A 21 -3.09 2.03 2.56
CA HIS A 21 -3.76 2.09 3.86
C HIS A 21 -3.73 0.76 4.61
N PHE A 22 -3.90 -0.36 3.89
CA PHE A 22 -3.83 -1.70 4.48
C PHE A 22 -2.45 -2.01 5.05
N VAL A 23 -1.38 -1.75 4.29
CA VAL A 23 0.00 -1.97 4.77
C VAL A 23 0.33 -1.03 5.93
N ALA A 24 -0.11 0.23 5.87
CA ALA A 24 0.01 1.16 6.99
C ALA A 24 -0.78 0.69 8.22
N GLY A 25 -1.96 0.11 8.02
CA GLY A 25 -2.79 -0.50 9.06
C GLY A 25 -2.06 -1.64 9.76
N ILE A 26 -1.40 -2.53 9.02
CA ILE A 26 -0.55 -3.59 9.60
C ILE A 26 0.57 -2.98 10.45
N LYS A 27 1.24 -1.92 9.97
CA LYS A 27 2.24 -1.20 10.77
C LYS A 27 1.63 -0.68 12.08
N HIS A 28 0.42 -0.11 12.04
CA HIS A 28 -0.26 0.36 13.25
C HIS A 28 -0.59 -0.77 14.21
N LEU A 29 -1.05 -1.94 13.73
CA LEU A 29 -1.27 -3.11 14.58
C LEU A 29 0.03 -3.59 15.27
N PHE A 30 1.17 -3.53 14.59
CA PHE A 30 2.46 -3.80 15.24
C PHE A 30 2.79 -2.77 16.33
N MET A 31 2.51 -1.49 16.09
CA MET A 31 2.67 -0.46 17.12
C MET A 31 1.72 -0.69 18.31
N ASP A 32 0.48 -1.09 18.08
CA ASP A 32 -0.47 -1.43 19.15
C ASP A 32 0.00 -2.62 20.00
N MET A 33 0.86 -3.48 19.45
CA MET A 33 1.54 -4.58 20.14
C MET A 33 2.86 -4.16 20.82
N GLY A 34 3.20 -2.87 20.81
CA GLY A 34 4.46 -2.33 21.37
C GLY A 34 5.69 -2.51 20.47
N ILE A 35 5.52 -2.83 19.19
CA ILE A 35 6.61 -3.08 18.25
C ILE A 35 6.88 -1.81 17.41
N GLY A 36 8.14 -1.36 17.42
CA GLY A 36 8.62 -0.33 16.50
C GLY A 36 8.24 1.11 16.88
N GLU A 37 7.94 1.37 18.15
CA GLU A 37 7.54 2.68 18.68
C GLU A 37 8.69 3.68 18.89
N SER A 38 9.96 3.26 18.77
CA SER A 38 11.10 4.15 19.01
C SER A 38 11.27 5.18 17.89
N LYS A 39 11.94 6.29 18.21
CA LYS A 39 12.28 7.34 17.22
C LYS A 39 13.13 6.82 16.07
N GLU A 40 13.90 5.77 16.28
CA GLU A 40 14.72 5.15 15.23
C GLU A 40 13.95 4.12 14.41
N SER A 41 13.02 3.37 15.03
CA SER A 41 12.25 2.33 14.35
C SER A 41 11.05 2.88 13.57
N GLY A 42 10.43 3.96 14.03
CA GLY A 42 9.27 4.58 13.39
C GLY A 42 9.51 4.92 11.92
N PRO A 43 10.57 5.69 11.57
CA PRO A 43 10.91 6.01 10.19
C PRO A 43 11.25 4.77 9.36
N LYS A 44 11.96 3.78 9.92
CA LYS A 44 12.30 2.53 9.23
C LYS A 44 11.04 1.75 8.84
N MET A 45 10.07 1.64 9.75
CA MET A 45 8.80 0.98 9.47
C MET A 45 7.96 1.77 8.44
N ALA A 46 7.97 3.10 8.49
CA ALA A 46 7.29 3.93 7.50
C ALA A 46 7.89 3.75 6.09
N ILE A 47 9.22 3.69 5.96
CA ILE A 47 9.90 3.36 4.70
C ILE A 47 9.49 1.97 4.22
N GLY A 48 9.39 0.99 5.13
CA GLY A 48 8.89 -0.35 4.84
C GLY A 48 7.47 -0.35 4.27
N VAL A 49 6.55 0.43 4.88
CA VAL A 49 5.18 0.61 4.37
C VAL A 49 5.20 1.12 2.94
N VAL A 50 6.00 2.15 2.64
CA VAL A 50 6.09 2.74 1.29
C VAL A 50 6.64 1.72 0.29
N ALA A 51 7.74 1.02 0.63
CA ALA A 51 8.37 0.05 -0.26
C ALA A 51 7.44 -1.13 -0.59
N ILE A 52 6.81 -1.72 0.43
CA ILE A 52 5.88 -2.84 0.25
C ILE A 52 4.66 -2.40 -0.54
N SER A 53 4.09 -1.23 -0.22
CA SER A 53 2.93 -0.69 -0.93
C SER A 53 3.25 -0.42 -2.40
N ALA A 54 4.43 0.13 -2.72
CA ALA A 54 4.84 0.39 -4.09
C ALA A 54 4.88 -0.90 -4.93
N VAL A 55 5.43 -1.98 -4.38
CA VAL A 55 5.44 -3.30 -5.05
C VAL A 55 4.01 -3.79 -5.29
N LEU A 56 3.14 -3.75 -4.28
CA LEU A 56 1.75 -4.19 -4.40
C LEU A 56 0.96 -3.34 -5.41
N ILE A 57 1.18 -2.03 -5.44
CA ILE A 57 0.55 -1.08 -6.38
C ILE A 57 0.96 -1.38 -7.83
N VAL A 58 2.24 -1.68 -8.06
CA VAL A 58 2.74 -2.07 -9.39
C VAL A 58 2.12 -3.40 -9.82
N LEU A 59 2.07 -4.40 -8.94
CA LEU A 59 1.44 -5.69 -9.22
C LEU A 59 -0.07 -5.55 -9.52
N ALA A 60 -0.77 -4.69 -8.76
CA ALA A 60 -2.16 -4.35 -9.05
C ALA A 60 -2.32 -3.66 -10.41
N GLY A 61 -1.36 -2.82 -10.81
CA GLY A 61 -1.30 -2.22 -12.14
C GLY A 61 -1.13 -3.27 -13.24
N VAL A 62 -0.21 -4.24 -13.07
CA VAL A 62 -0.07 -5.35 -14.02
C VAL A 62 -1.36 -6.14 -14.12
N TRP A 63 -2.02 -6.45 -13.00
CA TRP A 63 -3.28 -7.20 -12.99
C TRP A 63 -4.46 -6.47 -13.65
N ILE A 64 -4.63 -5.17 -13.41
CA ILE A 64 -5.76 -4.40 -13.97
C ILE A 64 -5.61 -4.15 -15.48
N TRP A 65 -4.37 -4.06 -15.98
CA TRP A 65 -4.08 -3.82 -17.40
C TRP A 65 -3.79 -5.07 -18.24
N ALA A 66 -3.59 -6.22 -17.61
CA ALA A 66 -3.74 -7.51 -18.27
C ALA A 66 -5.17 -7.70 -18.82
#